data_AF-A0A7Y3BEZ9-F1
#
_entry.id   AF-A0A7Y3BEZ9-F1
#
_cell.length_a   1.000
_cell.length_b   1.000
_cell.length_c   1.000
_cell.angle_alpha   90.00
_cell.angle_beta   90.00
_cell.angle_gamma   90.00
#
_symmetry.space_group_name_H-M   'P 1'
#
loop_
_entity.id
_entity.type
_entity.pdbx_description
1 polymer ?
#
loop_
_entity_poly.entity_id
_entity_poly.type
_entity_poly.pdbx_seq_one_letter_code
_entity_poly.pdbx_strand_id
1 'polypeptide(L)'
;MRDAYIFDAVRSPRGKGRANGSLHEVTPAKLSADMLNALKSRNNLEGHAVEDVIWGNATQVMEQGGCLARTAVLASKLDERIPGLSINRFCASGMEAVNLAANQVKGGAGEG
;
A
#
# COMPACT_ATOMS: atom_id res chain seq x y z
N MET A 1 -20.34 -13.76 -8.20
CA MET A 1 -19.29 -12.73 -8.35
C MET A 1 -19.63 -11.65 -7.33
N ARG A 2 -18.70 -11.28 -6.45
CA ARG A 2 -18.92 -10.19 -5.47
C ARG A 2 -18.69 -8.85 -6.16
N ASP A 3 -19.39 -7.80 -5.74
CA ASP A 3 -19.05 -6.44 -6.15
C ASP A 3 -17.85 -5.93 -5.35
N ALA A 4 -17.04 -5.06 -5.96
CA ALA A 4 -15.88 -4.45 -5.32
C ALA A 4 -16.12 -2.95 -5.15
N TYR A 5 -15.95 -2.45 -3.93
CA TYR A 5 -16.20 -1.06 -3.55
C TYR A 5 -14.92 -0.40 -3.02
N ILE A 6 -14.79 0.91 -3.21
CA ILE A 6 -13.75 1.72 -2.58
C ILE A 6 -14.36 2.36 -1.33
N PHE A 7 -13.88 1.98 -0.15
CA PHE A 7 -14.39 2.50 1.14
C PHE A 7 -13.68 3.78 1.59
N ASP A 8 -12.36 3.87 1.41
CA ASP A 8 -11.56 5.04 1.76
C ASP A 8 -10.37 5.18 0.81
N ALA A 9 -9.82 6.40 0.71
CA ALA A 9 -8.65 6.70 -0.09
C ALA A 9 -7.85 7.85 0.54
N VAL A 10 -6.54 7.65 0.70
CA VAL A 10 -5.61 8.65 1.22
C VAL A 10 -4.39 8.78 0.33
N ARG A 11 -3.66 9.89 0.48
CA ARG A 11 -2.37 10.11 -0.17
C ARG A 11 -1.48 11.01 0.67
N SER A 12 -0.18 10.88 0.48
CA SER A 12 0.78 11.85 1.01
C SER A 12 0.70 13.18 0.22
N PRO A 13 1.22 14.28 0.79
CA PRO A 13 1.65 15.40 -0.03
C PRO A 13 2.76 14.94 -0.99
N ARG A 14 2.91 15.60 -2.13
CA ARG A 14 4.01 15.32 -3.07
C ARG A 14 5.21 16.21 -2.75
N GLY A 15 6.31 15.60 -2.32
CA GLY A 15 7.59 16.28 -2.14
C GLY A 15 8.24 16.60 -3.48
N LYS A 16 9.04 17.67 -3.52
CA LYS A 16 9.86 18.00 -4.69
C LYS A 16 10.95 16.94 -4.86
N GLY A 17 11.14 16.42 -6.08
CA GLY A 17 12.21 15.45 -6.41
C GLY A 17 13.60 16.08 -6.47
N ARG A 18 14.04 16.73 -5.38
CA ARG A 18 15.36 17.36 -5.22
C ARG A 18 15.84 17.13 -3.78
N ALA A 19 17.13 17.30 -3.55
CA ALA A 19 17.73 17.15 -2.22
C ALA A 19 17.12 18.07 -1.15
N ASN A 20 16.54 19.21 -1.55
CA ASN A 20 15.84 20.14 -0.65
C ASN A 20 14.30 19.94 -0.65
N GLY A 21 13.81 18.81 -1.14
CA GLY A 21 12.39 18.47 -1.07
C GLY A 21 11.98 18.07 0.34
N SER A 22 10.77 18.46 0.76
CA SER A 22 10.26 18.22 2.12
C SER A 22 10.15 16.75 2.52
N LEU A 23 10.12 15.82 1.55
CA LEU A 23 10.08 14.38 1.81
C LEU A 23 11.41 13.68 1.47
N HIS A 24 12.49 14.41 1.18
CA HIS A 24 13.76 13.80 0.78
C HIS A 24 14.38 12.93 1.87
N GLU A 25 14.20 13.31 3.14
CA GLU A 25 14.70 12.58 4.31
C GLU A 25 13.76 11.47 4.80
N VAL A 26 12.59 11.31 4.16
CA VAL A 26 11.60 10.29 4.54
C VAL A 26 11.79 9.06 3.67
N THR A 27 12.14 7.94 4.29
CA THR A 27 12.30 6.68 3.58
C THR A 27 10.97 6.24 2.95
N PRO A 28 11.00 5.53 1.80
CA PRO A 28 9.79 5.02 1.16
C PRO A 28 9.01 4.07 2.07
N ALA A 29 9.70 3.23 2.86
CA ALA A 29 9.05 2.34 3.82
C ALA A 29 8.26 3.11 4.90
N LYS A 30 8.85 4.18 5.46
CA LYS A 30 8.19 5.03 6.44
C LYS A 30 6.98 5.75 5.84
N LEU A 31 7.14 6.35 4.66
CA LEU A 31 6.05 7.03 3.98
C LEU A 31 4.88 6.08 3.68
N SER A 32 5.17 4.87 3.20
CA SER A 32 4.14 3.85 2.94
C SER A 32 3.45 3.37 4.23
N ALA A 33 4.20 3.12 5.29
CA ALA A 33 3.64 2.73 6.60
C ALA A 33 2.73 3.82 7.18
N ASP A 34 3.09 5.10 7.00
CA ASP A 34 2.25 6.22 7.46
C ASP A 34 0.91 6.30 6.70
N MET A 35 0.89 5.95 5.40
CA MET A 35 -0.36 5.85 4.65
C MET A 35 -1.25 4.69 5.16
N LEU A 36 -0.65 3.53 5.44
CA LEU A 36 -1.37 2.39 6.02
C LEU A 36 -1.94 2.72 7.41
N ASN A 37 -1.15 3.40 8.24
CA ASN A 37 -1.58 3.85 9.57
C ASN A 37 -2.72 4.87 9.50
N ALA A 38 -2.71 5.77 8.52
CA ALA A 38 -3.79 6.72 8.30
C ALA A 38 -5.10 6.00 7.95
N LEU A 39 -5.06 5.00 7.06
CA LEU A 39 -6.24 4.19 6.73
C LEU A 39 -6.72 3.37 7.93
N LYS A 40 -5.81 2.70 8.65
CA LYS A 40 -6.15 1.96 9.89
C LYS A 40 -6.90 2.84 10.87
N SER A 41 -6.36 4.03 11.16
CA SER A 41 -6.93 4.95 12.14
C SER A 41 -8.27 5.56 11.71
N ARG A 42 -8.45 5.86 10.42
CA ARG A 42 -9.71 6.45 9.91
C ARG A 42 -10.86 5.47 9.90
N ASN A 43 -10.56 4.18 9.77
CA ASN A 43 -11.55 3.12 9.60
C ASN A 43 -11.62 2.16 10.82
N ASN A 44 -10.89 2.45 11.90
CA ASN A 44 -10.82 1.61 13.11
C ASN A 44 -10.51 0.13 12.79
N LEU A 45 -9.57 -0.11 11.88
CA LEU A 45 -9.21 -1.46 11.46
C LEU A 45 -8.40 -2.12 12.58
N GLU A 46 -8.98 -3.10 13.29
CA GLU A 46 -8.31 -3.82 14.39
C GLU A 46 -8.07 -5.30 14.08
N GLY A 47 -7.04 -5.88 14.71
CA GLY A 47 -6.66 -7.27 14.45
C GLY A 47 -6.32 -7.52 12.97
N HIS A 48 -6.82 -8.62 12.42
CA HIS A 48 -6.56 -9.08 11.06
C HIS A 48 -7.64 -8.59 10.08
N ALA A 49 -7.84 -7.28 9.99
CA ALA A 49 -8.93 -6.67 9.23
C ALA A 49 -8.67 -6.50 7.73
N VAL A 50 -7.46 -6.80 7.24
CA VAL A 50 -7.10 -6.70 5.82
C VAL A 50 -6.38 -7.99 5.42
N GLU A 51 -6.74 -8.55 4.27
CA GLU A 51 -6.21 -9.84 3.81
C GLU A 51 -4.93 -9.71 3.00
N ASP A 52 -4.73 -8.60 2.28
CA ASP A 52 -3.52 -8.36 1.48
C ASP A 52 -3.27 -6.85 1.28
N VAL A 53 -2.00 -6.48 1.13
CA VAL A 53 -1.57 -5.13 0.76
C VAL A 53 -0.88 -5.17 -0.59
N ILE A 54 -1.56 -4.69 -1.63
CA ILE A 54 -1.01 -4.58 -2.99
C ILE A 54 -0.48 -3.17 -3.20
N TRP A 55 0.82 -3.04 -3.50
CA TRP A 55 1.50 -1.75 -3.60
C TRP A 55 2.19 -1.57 -4.96
N GLY A 56 1.82 -0.53 -5.68
CA GLY A 56 2.49 -0.16 -6.93
C GLY A 56 3.85 0.50 -6.68
N ASN A 57 4.92 -0.07 -7.24
CA ASN A 57 6.29 0.42 -7.07
C ASN A 57 7.10 0.20 -8.36
N ALA A 58 7.48 1.31 -9.01
CA ALA A 58 8.14 1.29 -10.32
C ALA A 58 9.64 0.95 -10.27
N THR A 59 10.32 1.22 -9.16
CA THR A 59 11.77 1.05 -9.04
C THR A 59 12.07 0.23 -7.80
N GLN A 60 11.90 -1.09 -7.90
CA GLN A 60 11.97 -2.02 -6.78
C GLN A 60 13.41 -2.44 -6.43
N VAL A 61 14.26 -1.46 -6.13
CA VAL A 61 15.66 -1.67 -5.74
C VAL A 61 16.01 -0.86 -4.49
N MET A 62 17.04 -1.28 -3.78
CA MET A 62 17.53 -0.62 -2.56
C MET A 62 16.39 -0.43 -1.54
N GLU A 63 16.15 0.80 -1.06
CA GLU A 63 15.09 1.10 -0.08
C GLU A 63 13.68 0.77 -0.56
N GLN A 64 13.48 0.66 -1.88
CA GLN A 64 12.21 0.26 -2.50
C GLN A 64 12.19 -1.22 -2.92
N GLY A 65 13.27 -1.96 -2.69
CA GLY A 65 13.37 -3.40 -2.98
C GLY A 65 12.77 -4.28 -1.88
N GLY A 66 13.00 -5.60 -1.98
CA GLY A 66 12.63 -6.54 -0.91
C GLY A 66 11.13 -6.63 -0.60
N CYS A 67 10.27 -6.32 -1.58
CA CYS A 67 8.83 -6.15 -1.42
C CYS A 67 8.45 -5.02 -0.45
N LEU A 68 8.48 -3.78 -0.96
CA LEU A 68 8.11 -2.57 -0.21
C LEU A 68 6.72 -2.67 0.46
N ALA A 69 5.76 -3.36 -0.17
CA ALA A 69 4.44 -3.62 0.42
C ALA A 69 4.56 -4.35 1.76
N ARG A 70 5.35 -5.43 1.79
CA ARG A 70 5.55 -6.24 2.99
C ARG A 70 6.36 -5.48 4.04
N THR A 71 7.38 -4.75 3.63
CA THR A 71 8.14 -3.85 4.51
C THR A 71 7.22 -2.80 5.14
N ALA A 72 6.30 -2.23 4.36
CA ALA A 72 5.36 -1.22 4.86
C ALA A 72 4.39 -1.79 5.89
N VAL A 73 3.87 -3.02 5.69
CA VAL A 73 3.03 -3.70 6.69
C VAL A 73 3.79 -3.86 8.01
N LEU A 74 5.01 -4.40 7.95
CA LEU A 74 5.85 -4.62 9.14
C LEU A 74 6.26 -3.31 9.84
N ALA A 75 6.39 -2.22 9.09
CA ALA A 75 6.67 -0.89 9.64
C ALA A 75 5.41 -0.12 10.10
N SER A 76 4.22 -0.65 9.82
CA SER A 76 2.93 -0.04 10.20
C SER A 76 2.40 -0.60 11.52
N LYS A 77 1.21 -0.16 11.90
CA LYS A 77 0.43 -0.65 13.06
C LYS A 77 -0.64 -1.67 12.65
N LEU A 78 -0.62 -2.15 11.41
CA LEU A 78 -1.44 -3.27 10.98
C LEU A 78 -0.92 -4.57 11.62
N ASP A 79 -1.75 -5.61 11.62
CA ASP A 79 -1.32 -6.95 12.02
C ASP A 79 -0.17 -7.43 11.14
N GLU A 80 0.93 -7.84 11.77
CA GLU A 80 2.12 -8.30 11.06
C GLU A 80 1.87 -9.53 10.20
N ARG A 81 0.81 -10.30 10.44
CA ARG A 81 0.47 -11.49 9.65
C ARG A 81 -0.07 -11.15 8.25
N ILE A 82 -0.46 -9.90 8.01
CA ILE A 82 -1.03 -9.47 6.72
C ILE A 82 0.06 -9.55 5.62
N PRO A 83 -0.16 -10.30 4.53
CA PRO A 83 0.79 -10.38 3.43
C PRO A 83 0.92 -9.04 2.69
N GLY A 84 1.92 -8.96 1.82
CA GLY A 84 2.11 -7.79 0.98
C GLY A 84 2.73 -8.15 -0.36
N LEU A 85 2.22 -7.54 -1.42
CA LEU A 85 2.62 -7.75 -2.81
C LEU A 85 3.03 -6.42 -3.45
N SER A 86 4.29 -6.31 -3.89
CA SER A 86 4.76 -5.16 -4.68
C SER A 86 4.73 -5.46 -6.18
N ILE A 87 4.07 -4.61 -6.96
CA ILE A 87 3.91 -4.80 -8.41
C ILE A 87 4.53 -3.65 -9.20
N ASN A 88 4.94 -3.95 -10.43
CA ASN A 88 5.47 -2.96 -11.35
C ASN A 88 4.80 -3.07 -12.73
N ARG A 89 4.03 -2.05 -13.09
CA ARG A 89 3.50 -1.76 -14.43
C ARG A 89 3.85 -0.30 -14.81
N PHE A 90 5.08 0.11 -14.54
CA PHE A 90 5.55 1.49 -14.73
C PHE A 90 4.60 2.53 -14.10
N CYS A 91 4.26 3.60 -14.82
CA CYS A 91 3.38 4.66 -14.37
C CYS A 91 1.99 4.15 -13.95
N ALA A 92 1.56 3.00 -14.46
CA ALA A 92 0.26 2.41 -14.16
C ALA A 92 0.27 1.50 -12.91
N SER A 93 1.41 1.30 -12.24
CA SER A 93 1.52 0.37 -11.11
C SER A 93 0.51 0.64 -9.98
N GLY A 94 0.26 1.92 -9.67
CA GLY A 94 -0.73 2.27 -8.64
C GLY A 94 -2.16 1.94 -9.04
N MET A 95 -2.54 2.18 -10.31
CA MET A 95 -3.87 1.81 -10.82
C MET A 95 -4.02 0.30 -10.94
N GLU A 96 -2.96 -0.39 -11.35
CA GLU A 96 -2.97 -1.85 -11.43
C GLU A 96 -3.14 -2.50 -10.06
N ALA A 97 -2.58 -1.92 -9.00
CA ALA A 97 -2.77 -2.43 -7.64
C ALA A 97 -4.25 -2.41 -7.24
N VAL A 98 -4.96 -1.32 -7.58
CA VAL A 98 -6.42 -1.21 -7.38
C VAL A 98 -7.18 -2.23 -8.22
N ASN A 99 -6.80 -2.41 -9.50
CA ASN A 99 -7.44 -3.40 -10.38
C ASN A 99 -7.26 -4.83 -9.85
N LEU A 100 -6.07 -5.20 -9.39
CA LEU A 100 -5.79 -6.52 -8.81
C LEU A 100 -6.60 -6.74 -7.53
N ALA A 101 -6.65 -5.75 -6.63
CA ALA A 101 -7.46 -5.84 -5.42
C ALA A 101 -8.96 -6.04 -5.75
N ALA A 102 -9.50 -5.26 -6.68
CA ALA A 102 -10.88 -5.41 -7.12
C ALA A 102 -11.15 -6.79 -7.75
N ASN A 103 -10.20 -7.32 -8.51
CA ASN A 103 -10.32 -8.65 -9.12
C ASN A 103 -10.26 -9.78 -8.07
N GLN A 104 -9.43 -9.64 -7.02
CA GLN A 104 -9.39 -10.61 -5.90
C GLN A 104 -10.74 -10.65 -5.17
N VAL A 105 -11.33 -9.50 -4.86
CA VAL A 105 -12.67 -9.42 -4.23
C VAL A 105 -13.74 -10.02 -5.15
N LYS A 106 -13.79 -9.61 -6.42
CA LYS A 106 -14.77 -10.11 -7.40
C LYS A 106 -14.68 -11.62 -7.61
N GLY A 107 -13.44 -12.14 -7.62
CA GLY A 107 -13.10 -13.54 -7.76
C GLY A 107 -13.31 -14.38 -6.50
N GLY A 108 -13.65 -13.77 -5.36
CA GLY A 108 -13.83 -14.47 -4.08
C GLY A 108 -12.53 -14.95 -3.45
N ALA A 109 -11.38 -14.48 -3.94
CA ALA A 109 -10.08 -14.70 -3.33
C ALA A 109 -9.83 -13.77 -2.13
N GLY A 110 -10.63 -12.70 -2.01
CA GLY A 110 -10.72 -11.89 -0.81
C GLY A 110 -12.15 -11.71 -0.29
N GLU A 111 -12.29 -11.67 1.02
CA GLU A 111 -13.50 -11.35 1.77
C GLU A 111 -13.40 -9.87 2.17
N GLY A 112 -14.05 -9.00 1.38
CA GLY A 112 -13.93 -7.54 1.48
C GLY A 112 -14.33 -6.93 2.82
#